data_AF-A0A6A5Z6T2-F1
#
_entry.id   AF-A0A6A5Z6T2-F1
#
_cell.length_a   1.000
_cell.length_b   1.000
_cell.length_c   1.000
_cell.angle_alpha   90.00
_cell.angle_beta   90.00
_cell.angle_gamma   90.00
#
_symmetry.space_group_name_H-M   'P 1'
#
loop_
_entity.id
_entity.type
_entity.pdbx_description
1 polymer ?
#
loop_
_entity_poly.entity_id
_entity_poly.type
_entity_poly.pdbx_seq_one_letter_code
_entity_poly.pdbx_strand_id
1 'polypeptide(L)'
;MVQDYFMMLGLIIQRCRNLAHLTVVSLETSDVSFWKALLLDKVAPPRFTTHGFARLRTLALQLHTEDYGLGEESTLFPRIYNALASVPSLQQLRASGVVSDGSCTTTSDQVRSLDTIDITECILDLQDVLNIASGSTALKHFSCSWAYLNSQGFNIPDLFPILLSHKDTLESLVFDAREVRFNANDYPRQSIGSLKEFTALQSLSICETSFLNTQISILDFPDQHISLRISELLPNSLKWFTLFLRPDYGYDDDNRIDEVFALWALAEDCPKDLPNLRTVCLQAENNLSAPLLTREFQDKRVELILLQDAYAHQNSITE
;
A
#
# COMPACT_ATOMS: atom_id res chain seq x y z
N MET A 1 3.74 14.37 32.40
CA MET A 1 2.73 15.24 31.77
C MET A 1 2.17 14.65 30.49
N VAL A 2 2.96 14.41 29.43
CA VAL A 2 2.45 13.77 28.18
C VAL A 2 1.91 12.35 28.46
N GLN A 3 2.66 11.55 29.22
CA GLN A 3 2.23 10.22 29.66
C GLN A 3 0.89 10.22 30.42
N ASP A 4 0.67 11.22 31.27
CA ASP A 4 -0.58 11.35 32.04
C ASP A 4 -1.79 11.59 31.12
N TYR A 5 -1.62 12.38 30.05
CA TYR A 5 -2.67 12.60 29.06
C TYR A 5 -3.01 11.32 28.30
N PHE A 6 -2.02 10.55 27.86
CA PHE A 6 -2.25 9.25 27.20
C PHE A 6 -2.94 8.25 28.13
N MET A 7 -2.53 8.20 29.40
CA MET A 7 -3.21 7.37 30.40
C MET A 7 -4.66 7.78 30.61
N MET A 8 -4.95 9.08 30.74
CA MET A 8 -6.33 9.57 30.88
C MET A 8 -7.18 9.28 29.64
N LEU A 9 -6.63 9.47 28.44
CA LEU A 9 -7.33 9.15 27.19
C LEU A 9 -7.61 7.64 27.08
N GLY A 10 -6.62 6.81 27.43
CA GLY A 10 -6.78 5.36 27.53
C GLY A 10 -7.93 5.00 28.48
N LEU A 11 -7.97 5.59 29.68
CA LEU A 11 -9.05 5.37 30.64
C LEU A 11 -10.43 5.80 30.12
N ILE A 12 -10.51 6.91 29.38
CA ILE A 12 -11.78 7.34 28.75
C ILE A 12 -12.23 6.30 27.74
N ILE A 13 -11.35 5.87 26.84
CA ILE A 13 -11.65 4.88 25.80
C ILE A 13 -12.06 3.55 26.42
N GLN A 14 -11.38 3.12 27.47
CA GLN A 14 -11.69 1.93 28.27
C GLN A 14 -13.11 1.94 28.86
N ARG A 15 -13.72 3.11 29.06
CA ARG A 15 -15.11 3.26 29.53
C ARG A 15 -16.13 3.32 28.38
N CYS A 16 -15.69 3.56 27.15
CA CYS A 16 -16.54 3.72 25.97
C CYS A 16 -16.90 2.37 25.31
N ARG A 17 -17.75 1.58 25.97
CA ARG A 17 -18.18 0.24 25.48
C ARG A 17 -18.87 0.21 24.11
N ASN A 18 -19.38 1.36 23.65
CA ASN A 18 -20.09 1.49 22.38
C ASN A 18 -19.26 2.18 21.28
N LEU A 19 -17.93 2.26 21.46
CA LEU A 19 -17.04 2.87 20.48
C LEU A 19 -17.08 2.08 19.15
N ALA A 20 -17.49 2.76 18.09
CA ALA A 20 -17.57 2.20 16.74
C ALA A 20 -16.41 2.65 15.83
N HIS A 21 -15.84 3.82 16.10
CA HIS A 21 -14.76 4.40 15.33
C HIS A 21 -13.72 4.96 16.28
N LEU A 22 -12.46 4.61 16.06
CA LEU A 22 -11.33 5.15 16.80
C LEU A 22 -10.31 5.67 15.79
N THR A 23 -9.98 6.96 15.89
CA THR A 23 -8.94 7.60 15.11
C THR A 23 -7.94 8.19 16.08
N VAL A 24 -6.68 7.79 15.95
CA VAL A 24 -5.59 8.20 16.83
C VAL A 24 -4.43 8.65 15.96
N VAL A 25 -4.04 9.91 16.12
CA VAL A 25 -2.78 10.43 15.60
C VAL A 25 -1.94 10.76 16.81
N SER A 26 -0.82 10.05 16.94
CA SER A 26 0.04 10.13 18.11
C SER A 26 1.48 10.16 17.69
N LEU A 27 2.20 11.15 18.21
CA LEU A 27 3.66 11.13 18.23
C LEU A 27 4.06 10.35 19.48
N GLU A 28 4.55 9.14 19.26
CA GLU A 28 4.85 8.19 20.33
C GLU A 28 6.37 7.99 20.40
N THR A 29 6.85 7.78 21.62
CA THR A 29 8.20 7.31 21.86
C THR A 29 8.15 5.96 22.56
N SER A 30 9.25 5.23 22.54
CA SER A 30 9.42 3.99 23.27
C SER A 30 8.94 4.09 24.72
N ASP A 31 9.21 5.20 25.41
CA ASP A 31 8.80 5.40 26.80
C ASP A 31 7.34 5.86 26.97
N VAL A 32 6.78 6.57 25.98
CA VAL A 32 5.47 7.22 26.07
C VAL A 32 4.60 6.86 24.88
N SER A 33 3.77 5.83 25.08
CA SER A 33 2.84 5.31 24.06
C SER A 33 1.42 5.28 24.61
N PHE A 34 0.47 5.76 23.81
CA PHE A 34 -0.95 5.65 24.12
C PHE A 34 -1.42 4.19 24.05
N TRP A 35 -0.88 3.41 23.12
CA TRP A 35 -1.21 2.00 22.95
C TRP A 35 -0.81 1.14 24.15
N LYS A 36 0.28 1.48 24.85
CA LYS A 36 0.65 0.82 26.12
C LYS A 36 -0.45 0.92 27.19
N ALA A 37 -1.28 1.97 27.18
CA ALA A 37 -2.42 2.10 28.10
C ALA A 37 -3.64 1.25 27.68
N LEU A 38 -3.72 0.88 26.40
CA LEU A 38 -4.82 0.10 25.85
C LEU A 38 -4.51 -1.40 25.71
N LEU A 39 -3.25 -1.79 25.62
CA LEU A 39 -2.82 -3.17 25.42
C LEU A 39 -2.53 -3.89 26.76
N LEU A 40 -2.93 -5.15 26.85
CA LEU A 40 -2.57 -6.08 27.91
C LEU A 40 -1.30 -6.82 27.52
N ASP A 41 -0.18 -6.12 27.63
CA ASP A 41 1.16 -6.57 27.21
C ASP A 41 1.71 -7.81 27.92
N LYS A 42 1.11 -8.19 29.07
CA LYS A 42 1.53 -9.35 29.88
C LYS A 42 0.80 -10.65 29.49
N VAL A 43 -0.04 -10.62 28.45
CA VAL A 43 -0.80 -11.78 27.97
C VAL A 43 -0.35 -12.10 26.55
N ALA A 44 -0.04 -13.37 26.28
CA ALA A 44 0.24 -13.88 24.94
C ALA A 44 -0.96 -14.72 24.45
N PRO A 45 -1.60 -14.39 23.31
CA PRO A 45 -1.34 -13.23 22.45
C PRO A 45 -1.79 -11.90 23.10
N PRO A 46 -1.21 -10.74 22.70
CA PRO A 46 -1.64 -9.42 23.14
C PRO A 46 -3.15 -9.22 22.97
N ARG A 47 -3.78 -8.49 23.88
CA ARG A 47 -5.22 -8.19 23.83
C ARG A 47 -5.48 -6.76 24.26
N PHE A 48 -6.56 -6.17 23.79
CA PHE A 48 -6.98 -4.88 24.36
C PHE A 48 -7.52 -5.07 25.79
N THR A 49 -7.06 -4.21 26.69
CA THR A 49 -7.66 -3.98 28.01
C THR A 49 -9.16 -3.74 27.84
N THR A 50 -10.00 -4.25 28.76
CA THR A 50 -11.45 -3.98 28.89
C THR A 50 -12.45 -4.91 28.18
N HIS A 51 -13.20 -4.37 27.23
CA HIS A 51 -14.39 -4.94 26.59
C HIS A 51 -14.09 -5.46 25.18
N GLY A 52 -12.80 -5.60 24.83
CA GLY A 52 -12.33 -6.14 23.55
C GLY A 52 -12.81 -5.37 22.33
N PHE A 53 -13.21 -4.09 22.49
CA PHE A 53 -13.72 -3.27 21.39
C PHE A 53 -14.81 -3.95 20.55
N ALA A 54 -15.72 -4.70 21.17
CA ALA A 54 -16.70 -5.54 20.47
C ALA A 54 -17.56 -4.84 19.39
N ARG A 55 -17.72 -3.50 19.44
CA ARG A 55 -18.48 -2.70 18.46
C ARG A 55 -17.60 -1.86 17.52
N LEU A 56 -16.28 -1.90 17.67
CA LEU A 56 -15.35 -1.13 16.85
C LEU A 56 -15.35 -1.69 15.42
N ARG A 57 -15.65 -0.82 14.46
CA ARG A 57 -15.70 -1.12 13.02
C ARG A 57 -14.54 -0.51 12.27
N THR A 58 -14.10 0.67 12.70
CA THR A 58 -13.00 1.39 12.07
C THR A 58 -11.94 1.70 13.10
N LEU A 59 -10.71 1.32 12.81
CA LEU A 59 -9.52 1.80 13.49
C LEU A 59 -8.65 2.54 12.48
N ALA A 60 -8.36 3.80 12.77
CA ALA A 60 -7.34 4.58 12.08
C ALA A 60 -6.26 4.99 13.08
N LEU A 61 -5.01 4.66 12.78
CA LEU A 61 -3.87 4.99 13.61
C LEU A 61 -2.74 5.58 12.77
N GLN A 62 -2.07 6.59 13.30
CA GLN A 62 -0.83 7.13 12.76
C GLN A 62 0.21 7.11 13.88
N LEU A 63 1.29 6.36 13.65
CA LEU A 63 2.40 6.22 14.58
C LEU A 63 3.57 7.03 14.00
N HIS A 64 3.94 8.13 14.64
CA HIS A 64 5.22 8.78 14.34
C HIS A 64 6.24 8.28 15.35
N THR A 65 7.22 7.50 14.89
CA THR A 65 8.41 7.13 15.65
C THR A 65 9.48 8.18 15.39
N GLU A 66 9.95 8.88 16.44
CA GLU A 66 10.96 9.95 16.31
C GLU A 66 12.30 9.42 15.76
N ASP A 67 12.59 8.14 15.98
CA ASP A 67 13.73 7.44 15.42
C ASP A 67 13.22 6.27 14.56
N TYR A 68 13.52 6.26 13.26
CA TYR A 68 13.31 5.11 12.36
C TYR A 68 14.18 3.88 12.73
N GLY A 69 14.61 3.78 13.99
CA GLY A 69 15.41 2.69 14.53
C GLY A 69 14.55 1.47 14.85
N LEU A 70 15.11 0.29 14.63
CA LEU A 70 14.52 -1.02 14.98
C LEU A 70 14.53 -1.30 16.50
N GLY A 71 14.33 -0.28 17.33
CA GLY A 71 14.27 -0.38 18.80
C GLY A 71 12.96 -0.98 19.30
N GLU A 72 12.61 -0.80 20.57
CA GLU A 72 11.34 -1.34 21.12
C GLU A 72 10.09 -0.87 20.35
N GLU A 73 10.17 0.27 19.67
CA GLU A 73 9.10 0.88 18.87
C GLU A 73 8.67 0.01 17.67
N SER A 74 9.60 -0.74 17.06
CA SER A 74 9.30 -1.64 15.94
C SER A 74 8.38 -2.80 16.35
N THR A 75 8.34 -3.14 17.64
CA THR A 75 7.45 -4.21 18.13
C THR A 75 6.03 -3.73 18.40
N LEU A 76 5.80 -2.41 18.43
CA LEU A 76 4.51 -1.85 18.87
C LEU A 76 3.38 -2.16 17.87
N PHE A 77 3.60 -1.92 16.58
CA PHE A 77 2.58 -2.19 15.57
C PHE A 77 2.21 -3.67 15.48
N PRO A 78 3.17 -4.63 15.43
CA PRO A 78 2.85 -6.05 15.54
C PRO A 78 1.99 -6.41 16.75
N ARG A 79 2.21 -5.75 17.90
CA ARG A 79 1.41 -5.98 19.12
C ARG A 79 0.00 -5.42 19.00
N ILE A 80 -0.15 -4.21 18.44
CA ILE A 80 -1.46 -3.61 18.15
C ILE A 80 -2.23 -4.52 17.19
N TYR A 81 -1.61 -4.90 16.06
CA TYR A 81 -2.22 -5.74 15.04
C TYR A 81 -2.69 -7.08 15.61
N ASN A 82 -1.83 -7.76 16.37
CA ASN A 82 -2.19 -9.00 17.05
C ASN A 82 -3.36 -8.84 18.03
N ALA A 83 -3.46 -7.70 18.72
CA ALA A 83 -4.59 -7.43 19.61
C ALA A 83 -5.93 -7.24 18.85
N LEU A 84 -5.89 -6.80 17.58
CA LEU A 84 -7.08 -6.66 16.73
C LEU A 84 -7.77 -7.99 16.44
N ALA A 85 -7.06 -9.11 16.59
CA ALA A 85 -7.66 -10.45 16.57
C ALA A 85 -8.84 -10.60 17.53
N SER A 86 -8.82 -9.87 18.65
CA SER A 86 -9.88 -9.89 19.66
C SER A 86 -11.06 -8.95 19.35
N VAL A 87 -11.04 -8.27 18.21
CA VAL A 87 -12.01 -7.24 17.81
C VAL A 87 -12.89 -7.76 16.66
N PRO A 88 -13.98 -8.49 16.96
CA PRO A 88 -14.72 -9.27 15.96
C PRO A 88 -15.53 -8.44 14.96
N SER A 89 -15.73 -7.14 15.24
CA SER A 89 -16.52 -6.24 14.41
C SER A 89 -15.65 -5.36 13.51
N LEU A 90 -14.32 -5.49 13.56
CA LEU A 90 -13.42 -4.61 12.83
C LEU A 90 -13.51 -4.88 11.33
N GLN A 91 -13.89 -3.86 10.57
CA GLN A 91 -14.05 -3.91 9.12
C GLN A 91 -12.93 -3.15 8.42
N GLN A 92 -12.45 -2.07 9.05
CA GLN A 92 -11.50 -1.16 8.43
C GLN A 92 -10.31 -0.92 9.36
N LEU A 93 -9.12 -1.18 8.85
CA LEU A 93 -7.85 -0.82 9.46
C LEU A 93 -7.15 0.19 8.56
N ARG A 94 -6.83 1.36 9.12
CA ARG A 94 -5.96 2.36 8.48
C ARG A 94 -4.77 2.62 9.39
N ALA A 95 -3.58 2.52 8.85
CA ALA A 95 -2.33 2.62 9.57
C ALA A 95 -1.34 3.47 8.78
N SER A 96 -0.82 4.55 9.37
CA SER A 96 0.23 5.38 8.76
C SER A 96 1.47 5.39 9.66
N GLY A 97 2.67 5.41 9.07
CA GLY A 97 3.93 5.53 9.80
C GLY A 97 4.31 4.29 10.62
N VAL A 98 3.68 3.14 10.35
CA VAL A 98 3.90 1.93 11.14
C VAL A 98 5.20 1.24 10.79
N VAL A 99 5.90 0.76 11.82
CA VAL A 99 7.20 0.09 11.73
C VAL A 99 7.10 -1.31 12.31
N SER A 100 7.84 -2.25 11.73
CA SER A 100 7.98 -3.62 12.22
C SER A 100 9.44 -4.07 12.09
N ASP A 101 9.87 -4.99 12.96
CA ASP A 101 11.16 -5.67 12.91
C ASP A 101 11.10 -7.01 12.15
N GLY A 102 10.05 -7.21 11.34
CA GLY A 102 9.79 -8.48 10.65
C GLY A 102 9.28 -9.59 11.58
N SER A 103 8.96 -9.28 12.84
CA SER A 103 8.44 -10.23 13.82
C SER A 103 6.91 -10.30 13.85
N CYS A 104 6.19 -9.73 12.87
CA CYS A 104 4.74 -9.79 12.82
C CYS A 104 4.29 -11.23 12.52
N THR A 105 4.29 -12.06 13.55
CA THR A 105 3.77 -13.41 13.51
C THR A 105 2.26 -13.34 13.71
N THR A 106 1.51 -13.61 12.66
CA THR A 106 0.05 -13.75 12.76
C THR A 106 -0.29 -15.20 13.04
N THR A 107 -1.31 -15.41 13.88
CA THR A 107 -2.00 -16.70 13.91
C THR A 107 -3.05 -16.67 12.80
N SER A 108 -3.24 -17.79 12.08
CA SER A 108 -3.99 -17.88 10.81
C SER A 108 -5.50 -17.56 10.89
N ASP A 109 -6.00 -17.08 12.02
CA ASP A 109 -7.42 -16.83 12.30
C ASP A 109 -7.76 -15.36 12.61
N GLN A 110 -6.82 -14.43 12.46
CA GLN A 110 -6.98 -13.06 12.95
C GLN A 110 -7.69 -12.14 11.96
N VAL A 111 -8.76 -11.48 12.43
CA VAL A 111 -9.49 -10.36 11.81
C VAL A 111 -10.23 -10.65 10.49
N ARG A 112 -10.89 -11.82 10.41
CA ARG A 112 -11.67 -12.29 9.26
C ARG A 112 -12.66 -11.27 8.67
N SER A 113 -13.15 -10.34 9.49
CA SER A 113 -14.14 -9.32 9.12
C SER A 113 -13.55 -8.09 8.42
N LEU A 114 -12.22 -7.94 8.33
CA LEU A 114 -11.59 -6.83 7.62
C LEU A 114 -11.96 -6.88 6.14
N ASP A 115 -12.56 -5.82 5.64
CA ASP A 115 -12.79 -5.61 4.21
C ASP A 115 -11.89 -4.51 3.64
N THR A 116 -11.28 -3.68 4.49
CA THR A 116 -10.46 -2.54 4.11
C THR A 116 -9.18 -2.52 4.94
N ILE A 117 -8.05 -2.58 4.25
CA ILE A 117 -6.71 -2.42 4.82
C ILE A 117 -6.02 -1.30 4.06
N ASP A 118 -5.59 -0.27 4.79
CA ASP A 118 -4.87 0.87 4.24
C ASP A 118 -3.63 1.13 5.10
N ILE A 119 -2.45 0.83 4.58
CA ILE A 119 -1.18 0.94 5.28
C ILE A 119 -0.28 1.87 4.48
N THR A 120 -0.07 3.09 4.96
CA THR A 120 0.70 4.11 4.24
C THR A 120 1.95 4.51 4.99
N GLU A 121 2.95 5.04 4.27
CA GLU A 121 4.19 5.57 4.87
C GLU A 121 4.85 4.54 5.82
N CYS A 122 4.76 3.25 5.48
CA CYS A 122 5.15 2.19 6.39
C CYS A 122 6.62 1.78 6.23
N ILE A 123 7.15 1.14 7.26
CA ILE A 123 8.44 0.44 7.27
C ILE A 123 8.16 -0.99 7.74
N LEU A 124 7.41 -1.71 6.92
CA LEU A 124 7.07 -3.11 7.13
C LEU A 124 7.78 -3.98 6.11
N ASP A 125 8.30 -5.12 6.52
CA ASP A 125 8.76 -6.13 5.57
C ASP A 125 7.58 -6.69 4.79
N LEU A 126 7.84 -7.20 3.58
CA LEU A 126 6.79 -7.78 2.75
C LEU A 126 6.06 -8.90 3.50
N GLN A 127 6.77 -9.73 4.25
CA GLN A 127 6.15 -10.81 5.03
C GLN A 127 5.10 -10.31 6.02
N ASP A 128 5.32 -9.16 6.65
CA ASP A 128 4.33 -8.55 7.56
C ASP A 128 3.09 -8.13 6.78
N VAL A 129 3.28 -7.54 5.60
CA VAL A 129 2.20 -7.15 4.69
C VAL A 129 1.41 -8.37 4.21
N LEU A 130 2.08 -9.46 3.85
CA LEU A 130 1.45 -10.75 3.51
C LEU A 130 0.63 -11.30 4.69
N ASN A 131 1.19 -11.26 5.89
CA ASN A 131 0.55 -11.74 7.11
C ASN A 131 -0.69 -10.91 7.46
N ILE A 132 -0.67 -9.60 7.19
CA ILE A 132 -1.81 -8.72 7.40
C ILE A 132 -2.90 -8.99 6.36
N ALA A 133 -2.54 -9.04 5.08
CA ALA A 133 -3.50 -9.28 3.99
C ALA A 133 -4.19 -10.65 4.10
N SER A 134 -3.44 -11.70 4.45
CA SER A 134 -3.96 -13.07 4.59
C SER A 134 -4.91 -13.29 5.76
N GLY A 135 -4.98 -12.36 6.72
CA GLY A 135 -5.94 -12.42 7.84
C GLY A 135 -7.40 -12.15 7.43
N SER A 136 -7.61 -11.47 6.30
CA SER A 136 -8.95 -11.17 5.78
C SER A 136 -9.54 -12.36 5.01
N THR A 137 -10.86 -12.51 5.04
CA THR A 137 -11.58 -13.50 4.23
C THR A 137 -12.37 -12.89 3.06
N ALA A 138 -12.54 -11.57 3.04
CA ALA A 138 -13.38 -10.87 2.08
C ALA A 138 -12.85 -9.45 1.81
N LEU A 139 -11.55 -9.35 1.56
CA LEU A 139 -10.88 -8.08 1.32
C LEU A 139 -11.45 -7.40 0.08
N LYS A 140 -11.87 -6.14 0.22
CA LYS A 140 -12.38 -5.28 -0.84
C LYS A 140 -11.41 -4.18 -1.23
N HIS A 141 -10.70 -3.64 -0.26
CA HIS A 141 -9.76 -2.55 -0.48
C HIS A 141 -8.45 -2.89 0.22
N PHE A 142 -7.38 -2.90 -0.57
CA PHE A 142 -6.03 -3.09 -0.07
C PHE A 142 -5.15 -1.96 -0.58
N SER A 143 -4.50 -1.26 0.35
CA SER A 143 -3.56 -0.19 0.06
C SER A 143 -2.31 -0.38 0.90
N CYS A 144 -1.16 -0.38 0.24
CA CYS A 144 0.14 -0.43 0.91
C CYS A 144 1.12 0.51 0.20
N SER A 145 1.70 1.44 0.96
CA SER A 145 2.81 2.28 0.51
C SER A 145 3.90 2.37 1.57
N TRP A 146 5.14 2.37 1.12
CA TRP A 146 6.32 2.45 1.99
C TRP A 146 6.81 3.88 2.06
N ALA A 147 7.21 4.32 3.26
CA ALA A 147 7.97 5.57 3.40
C ALA A 147 9.43 5.35 2.96
N TYR A 148 9.97 4.20 3.35
CA TYR A 148 11.33 3.76 3.05
C TYR A 148 11.52 2.33 3.55
N LEU A 149 12.12 1.45 2.76
CA LEU A 149 12.50 0.11 3.22
C LEU A 149 13.77 -0.38 2.52
N ASN A 150 14.81 -0.73 3.28
CA ASN A 150 15.93 -1.51 2.76
C ASN A 150 15.62 -2.99 2.94
N SER A 151 15.16 -3.65 1.88
CA SER A 151 14.73 -5.05 2.00
C SER A 151 15.79 -6.04 1.54
N GLN A 152 15.83 -7.19 2.21
CA GLN A 152 16.52 -8.40 1.76
C GLN A 152 15.43 -9.46 1.52
N GLY A 153 15.25 -9.90 0.27
CA GLY A 153 14.22 -10.89 -0.05
C GLY A 153 12.79 -10.35 -0.25
N PHE A 154 12.63 -9.12 -0.73
CA PHE A 154 11.33 -8.58 -1.13
C PHE A 154 10.84 -9.25 -2.43
N ASN A 155 10.10 -10.34 -2.29
CA ASN A 155 9.60 -11.13 -3.41
C ASN A 155 8.11 -10.85 -3.70
N ILE A 156 7.85 -9.84 -4.54
CA ILE A 156 6.50 -9.38 -4.92
C ILE A 156 5.55 -10.51 -5.34
N PRO A 157 5.95 -11.52 -6.13
CA PRO A 157 5.11 -12.67 -6.46
C PRO A 157 4.45 -13.36 -5.27
N ASP A 158 5.03 -13.31 -4.07
CA ASP A 158 4.44 -13.94 -2.88
C ASP A 158 3.13 -13.27 -2.43
N LEU A 159 2.88 -12.03 -2.87
CA LEU A 159 1.61 -11.33 -2.65
C LEU A 159 0.48 -11.88 -3.53
N PHE A 160 0.80 -12.41 -4.71
CA PHE A 160 -0.20 -12.81 -5.70
C PHE A 160 -1.16 -13.91 -5.20
N PRO A 161 -0.70 -15.02 -4.59
CA PRO A 161 -1.61 -16.05 -4.06
C PRO A 161 -2.61 -15.51 -3.03
N ILE A 162 -2.20 -14.54 -2.20
CA ILE A 162 -3.06 -13.92 -1.19
C ILE A 162 -4.11 -13.06 -1.87
N LEU A 163 -3.71 -12.19 -2.81
CA LEU A 163 -4.66 -11.36 -3.56
C LEU A 163 -5.63 -12.22 -4.38
N LEU A 164 -5.14 -13.31 -4.99
CA LEU A 164 -5.95 -14.21 -5.80
C LEU A 164 -7.08 -14.87 -4.98
N SER A 165 -6.89 -15.08 -3.68
CA SER A 165 -7.95 -15.55 -2.78
C SER A 165 -9.11 -14.55 -2.65
N HIS A 166 -8.90 -13.29 -3.02
CA HIS A 166 -9.86 -12.19 -3.03
C HIS A 166 -10.28 -11.77 -4.44
N LYS A 167 -10.02 -12.57 -5.48
CA LYS A 167 -10.28 -12.19 -6.88
C LYS A 167 -11.73 -11.74 -7.17
N ASP A 168 -12.69 -12.27 -6.41
CA ASP A 168 -14.12 -11.97 -6.55
C ASP A 168 -14.62 -10.89 -5.56
N THR A 169 -13.77 -10.42 -4.65
CA THR A 169 -14.13 -9.42 -3.63
C THR A 169 -13.30 -8.14 -3.71
N LEU A 170 -12.05 -8.20 -4.18
CA LEU A 170 -11.14 -7.07 -4.21
C LEU A 170 -11.58 -6.07 -5.28
N GLU A 171 -12.06 -4.91 -4.83
CA GLU A 171 -12.56 -3.80 -5.65
C GLU A 171 -11.47 -2.77 -5.95
N SER A 172 -10.52 -2.56 -5.03
CA SER A 172 -9.42 -1.60 -5.16
C SER A 172 -8.11 -2.15 -4.63
N LEU A 173 -7.04 -2.00 -5.41
CA LEU A 173 -5.67 -2.35 -5.06
C LEU A 173 -4.75 -1.14 -5.25
N VAL A 174 -4.06 -0.73 -4.20
CA VAL A 174 -2.95 0.25 -4.24
C VAL A 174 -1.70 -0.41 -3.68
N PHE A 175 -0.64 -0.46 -4.48
CA PHE A 175 0.63 -1.06 -4.09
C PHE A 175 1.79 -0.18 -4.58
N ASP A 176 2.26 0.71 -3.71
CA ASP A 176 3.34 1.65 -4.01
C ASP A 176 4.65 1.26 -3.31
N ALA A 177 5.42 0.39 -3.96
CA ALA A 177 6.74 -0.05 -3.55
C ALA A 177 7.90 0.83 -4.10
N ARG A 178 7.65 2.08 -4.55
CA ARG A 178 8.72 2.93 -5.11
C ARG A 178 9.86 3.18 -4.11
N GLU A 179 9.54 3.30 -2.82
CA GLU A 179 10.51 3.55 -1.75
C GLU A 179 11.13 2.27 -1.14
N VAL A 180 10.91 1.11 -1.77
CA VAL A 180 11.60 -0.12 -1.42
C VAL A 180 12.94 -0.18 -2.18
N ARG A 181 14.03 -0.16 -1.44
CA ARG A 181 15.40 -0.30 -1.95
C ARG A 181 15.83 -1.76 -1.84
N PHE A 182 16.34 -2.26 -2.94
CA PHE A 182 16.79 -3.65 -3.10
C PHE A 182 18.32 -3.68 -3.06
N ASN A 183 18.89 -4.73 -2.46
CA ASN A 183 20.33 -4.94 -2.58
C ASN A 183 20.65 -5.43 -4.00
N ALA A 184 21.89 -5.23 -4.45
CA ALA A 184 22.32 -5.64 -5.79
C ALA A 184 22.10 -7.15 -6.07
N ASN A 185 22.01 -7.96 -5.02
CA ASN A 185 21.79 -9.41 -5.11
C ASN A 185 20.31 -9.81 -5.23
N ASP A 186 19.37 -8.89 -5.03
CA ASP A 186 17.91 -9.16 -5.10
C ASP A 186 17.36 -9.03 -6.54
N TYR A 187 18.25 -9.03 -7.55
CA TYR A 187 17.91 -8.96 -8.97
C TYR A 187 17.96 -10.35 -9.66
N PRO A 188 17.07 -10.62 -10.63
CA PRO A 188 16.07 -9.73 -11.17
C PRO A 188 14.83 -9.61 -10.28
N ARG A 189 14.23 -8.42 -10.25
CA ARG A 189 12.88 -8.23 -9.72
C ARG A 189 11.92 -9.13 -10.51
N GLN A 190 10.81 -9.50 -9.88
CA GLN A 190 9.75 -10.28 -10.52
C GLN A 190 8.44 -9.50 -10.42
N SER A 191 7.65 -9.52 -11.48
CA SER A 191 6.32 -8.91 -11.47
C SER A 191 5.37 -9.65 -10.54
N ILE A 192 4.36 -8.96 -10.01
CA ILE A 192 3.23 -9.57 -9.30
C ILE A 192 2.44 -10.59 -10.16
N GLY A 193 2.53 -10.49 -11.49
CA GLY A 193 1.83 -11.38 -12.43
C GLY A 193 0.56 -10.74 -13.02
N SER A 194 -0.22 -11.54 -13.75
CA SER A 194 -1.44 -11.08 -14.41
C SER A 194 -2.61 -11.01 -13.43
N LEU A 195 -3.28 -9.86 -13.37
CA LEU A 195 -4.48 -9.62 -12.56
C LEU A 195 -5.78 -9.89 -13.34
N LYS A 196 -5.71 -10.57 -14.50
CA LYS A 196 -6.88 -10.86 -15.34
C LYS A 196 -8.00 -11.62 -14.66
N GLU A 197 -7.67 -12.44 -13.66
CA GLU A 197 -8.64 -13.25 -12.92
C GLU A 197 -9.50 -12.47 -11.93
N PHE A 198 -9.16 -11.20 -11.66
CA PHE A 198 -9.85 -10.37 -10.67
C PHE A 198 -11.13 -9.78 -11.26
N THR A 199 -12.28 -10.36 -10.92
CA THR A 199 -13.57 -10.02 -11.52
C THR A 199 -14.22 -8.79 -10.88
N ALA A 200 -13.85 -8.49 -9.62
CA ALA A 200 -14.37 -7.36 -8.86
C ALA A 200 -13.49 -6.09 -8.96
N LEU A 201 -12.25 -6.21 -9.44
CA LEU A 201 -11.26 -5.15 -9.38
C LEU A 201 -11.63 -4.01 -10.34
N GLN A 202 -11.92 -2.85 -9.77
CA GLN A 202 -12.35 -1.66 -10.50
C GLN A 202 -11.28 -0.56 -10.49
N SER A 203 -10.43 -0.55 -9.46
CA SER A 203 -9.34 0.42 -9.32
C SER A 203 -8.03 -0.30 -9.03
N LEU A 204 -7.00 0.03 -9.80
CA LEU A 204 -5.65 -0.47 -9.61
C LEU A 204 -4.66 0.69 -9.64
N SER A 205 -3.83 0.80 -8.61
CA SER A 205 -2.68 1.69 -8.57
C SER A 205 -1.46 0.88 -8.19
N ILE A 206 -0.45 0.81 -9.05
CA ILE A 206 0.70 -0.08 -8.84
C ILE A 206 1.98 0.51 -9.42
N CYS A 207 3.11 0.19 -8.77
CA CYS A 207 4.43 0.53 -9.29
C CYS A 207 4.74 -0.18 -10.60
N GLU A 208 5.34 0.57 -11.50
CA GLU A 208 5.83 0.07 -12.78
C GLU A 208 6.76 -1.14 -12.62
N THR A 209 7.81 -1.01 -11.81
CA THR A 209 8.81 -2.08 -11.62
C THR A 209 8.20 -3.34 -11.00
N SER A 210 7.18 -3.19 -10.15
CA SER A 210 6.45 -4.32 -9.53
C SER A 210 5.44 -4.98 -10.46
N PHE A 211 5.02 -4.27 -11.51
CA PHE A 211 3.95 -4.70 -12.40
C PHE A 211 4.46 -5.19 -13.75
N LEU A 212 5.34 -4.42 -14.40
CA LEU A 212 5.83 -4.66 -15.76
C LEU A 212 7.12 -5.48 -15.80
N ASN A 213 7.71 -5.78 -14.64
CA ASN A 213 9.00 -6.45 -14.53
C ASN A 213 10.16 -5.71 -15.22
N THR A 214 10.09 -4.38 -15.25
CA THR A 214 11.13 -3.54 -15.84
C THR A 214 12.28 -3.36 -14.86
N GLN A 215 13.52 -3.52 -15.34
CA GLN A 215 14.72 -3.27 -14.53
C GLN A 215 14.99 -1.77 -14.38
N ILE A 216 14.54 -1.00 -15.37
CA ILE A 216 14.71 0.45 -15.47
C ILE A 216 13.35 1.04 -15.84
N SER A 217 13.05 2.20 -15.28
CA SER A 217 11.86 2.98 -15.61
C SER A 217 11.59 3.14 -17.11
N ILE A 218 10.33 3.04 -17.54
CA ILE A 218 9.89 3.44 -18.90
C ILE A 218 10.12 4.94 -19.16
N LEU A 219 10.33 5.74 -18.11
CA LEU A 219 10.70 7.14 -18.26
C LEU A 219 12.15 7.32 -18.70
N ASP A 220 13.06 6.43 -18.28
CA ASP A 220 14.48 6.53 -18.65
C ASP A 220 14.74 5.86 -20.02
N PHE A 221 13.99 4.82 -20.37
CA PHE A 221 14.10 4.11 -21.66
C PHE A 221 12.72 3.88 -22.30
N PRO A 222 12.18 4.87 -23.04
CA PRO A 222 10.85 4.80 -23.65
C PRO A 222 10.68 3.67 -24.68
N ASP A 223 11.78 3.27 -25.33
CA ASP A 223 11.83 2.23 -26.34
C ASP A 223 12.05 0.82 -25.78
N GLN A 224 12.06 0.66 -24.45
CA GLN A 224 12.33 -0.62 -23.83
C GLN A 224 11.31 -1.69 -24.23
N HIS A 225 11.80 -2.89 -24.54
CA HIS A 225 10.95 -4.00 -24.87
C HIS A 225 10.37 -4.63 -23.59
N ILE A 226 9.09 -4.35 -23.33
CA ILE A 226 8.32 -5.03 -22.28
C ILE A 226 7.79 -6.36 -22.84
N SER A 227 8.00 -7.46 -22.11
CA SER A 227 7.67 -8.81 -22.58
C SER A 227 6.17 -9.05 -22.76
N LEU A 228 5.35 -8.40 -21.93
CA LEU A 228 3.88 -8.50 -21.96
C LEU A 228 3.28 -7.11 -22.16
N ARG A 229 2.18 -7.02 -22.90
CA ARG A 229 1.45 -5.75 -23.03
C ARG A 229 0.77 -5.43 -21.70
N ILE A 230 0.65 -4.15 -21.35
CA ILE A 230 0.01 -3.72 -20.09
C ILE A 230 -1.42 -4.27 -20.01
N SER A 231 -2.15 -4.22 -21.11
CA SER A 231 -3.51 -4.78 -21.24
C SER A 231 -3.61 -6.28 -20.93
N GLU A 232 -2.53 -7.04 -21.13
CA GLU A 232 -2.51 -8.48 -20.86
C GLU A 232 -2.41 -8.80 -19.37
N LEU A 233 -2.06 -7.82 -18.55
CA LEU A 233 -1.92 -7.93 -17.11
C LEU A 233 -3.16 -7.40 -16.36
N LEU A 234 -4.03 -6.64 -17.01
CA LEU A 234 -5.16 -5.95 -16.38
C LEU A 234 -6.47 -6.75 -16.54
N PRO A 235 -7.37 -6.71 -15.54
CA PRO A 235 -8.70 -7.32 -15.66
C PRO A 235 -9.68 -6.46 -16.45
N ASN A 236 -10.64 -7.11 -17.10
CA ASN A 236 -11.66 -6.42 -17.90
C ASN A 236 -12.64 -5.59 -17.05
N SER A 237 -12.73 -5.83 -15.74
CA SER A 237 -13.59 -5.08 -14.81
C SER A 237 -13.03 -3.69 -14.46
N LEU A 238 -11.76 -3.44 -14.79
CA LEU A 238 -11.04 -2.25 -14.40
C LEU A 238 -11.65 -0.99 -15.01
N LYS A 239 -11.82 0.03 -14.18
CA LYS A 239 -12.33 1.36 -14.57
C LYS A 239 -11.26 2.44 -14.42
N TRP A 240 -10.39 2.29 -13.43
CA TRP A 240 -9.33 3.22 -13.09
C TRP A 240 -8.00 2.47 -12.98
N PHE A 241 -6.99 2.93 -13.71
CA PHE A 241 -5.63 2.41 -13.65
C PHE A 241 -4.66 3.54 -13.34
N THR A 242 -3.81 3.38 -12.33
CA THR A 242 -2.71 4.29 -12.02
C THR A 242 -1.40 3.53 -12.08
N LEU A 243 -0.44 4.04 -12.83
CA LEU A 243 0.92 3.53 -12.88
C LEU A 243 1.82 4.50 -12.14
N PHE A 244 2.44 4.04 -11.05
CA PHE A 244 3.44 4.83 -10.33
C PHE A 244 4.80 4.66 -11.01
N LEU A 245 5.37 5.79 -11.42
CA LEU A 245 6.62 5.91 -12.14
C LEU A 245 7.67 6.54 -11.21
N ARG A 246 8.91 6.05 -11.31
CA ARG A 246 10.07 6.63 -10.64
C ARG A 246 11.22 6.60 -11.66
N PRO A 247 11.83 7.75 -12.03
CA PRO A 247 13.05 7.74 -12.82
C PRO A 247 14.22 7.25 -11.96
N ASP A 248 15.04 6.35 -12.49
CA ASP A 248 16.19 5.78 -11.79
C ASP A 248 17.46 6.62 -12.02
N TYR A 249 17.56 7.28 -13.18
CA TYR A 249 18.81 7.88 -13.64
C TYR A 249 18.70 9.33 -14.11
N GLY A 250 17.49 9.89 -14.18
CA GLY A 250 17.28 11.30 -14.55
C GLY A 250 17.77 11.61 -15.96
N TYR A 251 17.66 10.66 -16.89
CA TYR A 251 18.16 10.84 -18.26
C TYR A 251 17.30 11.77 -19.12
N ASP A 252 16.05 12.05 -18.73
CA ASP A 252 15.13 12.89 -19.49
C ASP A 252 14.70 14.14 -18.69
N ASP A 253 15.37 15.26 -18.93
CA ASP A 253 14.99 16.57 -18.39
C ASP A 253 13.68 17.10 -18.99
N ASP A 254 13.30 16.63 -20.19
CA ASP A 254 12.14 17.17 -20.93
C ASP A 254 10.81 16.60 -20.42
N ASN A 255 10.83 15.52 -19.62
CA ASN A 255 9.66 14.86 -19.04
C ASN A 255 8.58 14.51 -20.09
N ARG A 256 8.99 14.24 -21.33
CA ARG A 256 8.09 13.97 -22.45
C ARG A 256 7.92 12.48 -22.64
N ILE A 257 6.70 11.99 -22.48
CA ILE A 257 6.43 10.55 -22.49
C ILE A 257 5.71 10.06 -23.77
N ASP A 258 5.57 10.93 -24.78
CA ASP A 258 4.95 10.58 -26.07
C ASP A 258 5.72 9.48 -26.83
N GLU A 259 6.95 9.17 -26.43
CA GLU A 259 7.79 8.14 -27.06
C GLU A 259 7.68 6.76 -26.37
N VAL A 260 6.93 6.66 -25.28
CA VAL A 260 6.82 5.41 -24.50
C VAL A 260 5.91 4.41 -25.21
N PHE A 261 6.49 3.45 -25.94
CA PHE A 261 5.74 2.50 -26.77
C PHE A 261 4.73 1.65 -26.00
N ALA A 262 5.03 1.31 -24.75
CA ALA A 262 4.13 0.54 -23.90
C ALA A 262 2.79 1.26 -23.63
N LEU A 263 2.80 2.59 -23.54
CA LEU A 263 1.60 3.39 -23.32
C LEU A 263 0.76 3.53 -24.60
N TRP A 264 1.41 3.63 -25.76
CA TRP A 264 0.72 3.56 -27.06
C TRP A 264 0.02 2.21 -27.23
N ALA A 265 0.73 1.12 -26.95
CA ALA A 265 0.16 -0.22 -26.97
C ALA A 265 -1.06 -0.35 -26.03
N LEU A 266 -0.98 0.21 -24.82
CA LEU A 266 -2.11 0.25 -23.90
C LEU A 266 -3.30 1.02 -24.49
N ALA A 267 -3.07 2.20 -25.09
CA ALA A 267 -4.12 2.99 -25.71
C ALA A 267 -4.81 2.23 -26.86
N GLU A 268 -4.05 1.56 -27.72
CA GLU A 268 -4.58 0.72 -28.81
C GLU A 268 -5.48 -0.41 -28.31
N ASP A 269 -5.11 -1.04 -27.19
CA ASP A 269 -5.79 -2.20 -26.64
C ASP A 269 -7.07 -1.84 -25.87
N CYS A 270 -7.18 -0.59 -25.37
CA CYS A 270 -8.31 -0.15 -24.54
C CYS A 270 -9.69 -0.52 -25.09
N PRO A 271 -10.04 -0.24 -26.37
CA PRO A 271 -11.38 -0.52 -26.89
C PRO A 271 -11.76 -2.00 -26.94
N LYS A 272 -10.76 -2.88 -27.05
CA LYS A 272 -10.95 -4.32 -27.29
C LYS A 272 -10.78 -5.13 -26.02
N ASP A 273 -9.69 -4.90 -25.31
CA ASP A 273 -9.25 -5.75 -24.21
C ASP A 273 -9.62 -5.14 -22.84
N LEU A 274 -9.80 -3.82 -22.74
CA LEU A 274 -10.17 -3.12 -21.50
C LEU A 274 -11.43 -2.26 -21.66
N PRO A 275 -12.57 -2.85 -22.06
CA PRO A 275 -13.76 -2.11 -22.48
C PRO A 275 -14.41 -1.24 -21.38
N ASN A 276 -14.07 -1.48 -20.11
CA ASN A 276 -14.58 -0.72 -18.96
C ASN A 276 -13.64 0.38 -18.48
N LEU A 277 -12.40 0.42 -18.97
CA LEU A 277 -11.39 1.38 -18.54
C LEU A 277 -11.82 2.78 -18.97
N ARG A 278 -11.83 3.70 -18.01
CA ARG A 278 -12.24 5.10 -18.22
C ARG A 278 -11.09 6.06 -18.00
N THR A 279 -10.20 5.72 -17.07
CA THR A 279 -9.12 6.60 -16.67
C THR A 279 -7.82 5.81 -16.56
N VAL A 280 -6.78 6.36 -17.18
CA VAL A 280 -5.39 5.98 -16.98
C VAL A 280 -4.68 7.17 -16.34
N CYS A 281 -4.02 6.93 -15.23
CA CYS A 281 -3.26 7.92 -14.50
C CYS A 281 -1.79 7.52 -14.49
N LEU A 282 -0.92 8.45 -14.84
CA LEU A 282 0.53 8.30 -14.72
C LEU A 282 1.00 9.26 -13.64
N GLN A 283 1.58 8.71 -12.58
CA GLN A 283 2.00 9.48 -11.43
C GLN A 283 3.51 9.37 -11.25
N ALA A 284 4.18 10.51 -11.23
CA ALA A 284 5.63 10.61 -11.12
C ALA A 284 6.05 11.81 -10.25
N GLU A 285 7.32 11.85 -9.84
CA GLU A 285 7.88 12.97 -9.08
C GLU A 285 7.91 14.28 -9.91
N ASN A 286 8.08 14.15 -11.22
CA ASN A 286 8.16 15.27 -12.16
C ASN A 286 6.83 15.54 -12.88
N ASN A 287 6.68 16.75 -13.38
CA ASN A 287 5.56 17.11 -14.26
C ASN A 287 5.73 16.48 -15.64
N LEU A 288 4.96 15.43 -15.92
CA LEU A 288 4.96 14.74 -17.20
C LEU A 288 4.20 15.55 -18.28
N SER A 289 4.65 15.44 -19.52
CA SER A 289 3.99 15.99 -20.71
C SER A 289 3.77 14.91 -21.77
N ALA A 290 2.53 14.77 -22.25
CA ALA A 290 2.15 13.71 -23.21
C ALA A 290 1.03 14.13 -24.18
N PRO A 291 1.14 15.24 -24.93
CA PRO A 291 0.06 15.74 -25.78
C PRO A 291 -0.43 14.74 -26.84
N LEU A 292 0.45 13.92 -27.42
CA LEU A 292 0.06 12.95 -28.46
C LEU A 292 -0.64 11.73 -27.84
N LEU A 293 -0.07 11.17 -26.77
CA LEU A 293 -0.69 10.08 -26.01
C LEU A 293 -2.03 10.49 -25.43
N THR A 294 -2.14 11.70 -24.87
CA THR A 294 -3.40 12.22 -24.33
C THR A 294 -4.49 12.20 -25.39
N ARG A 295 -4.15 12.64 -26.61
CA ARG A 295 -5.09 12.60 -27.73
C ARG A 295 -5.46 11.17 -28.14
N GLU A 296 -4.50 10.25 -28.18
CA GLU A 296 -4.76 8.86 -28.54
C GLU A 296 -5.74 8.20 -27.54
N PHE A 297 -5.51 8.35 -26.23
CA PHE A 297 -6.44 7.86 -25.21
C PHE A 297 -7.83 8.50 -25.33
N GLN A 298 -7.89 9.81 -25.57
CA GLN A 298 -9.15 10.54 -25.78
C GLN A 298 -9.93 10.00 -26.99
N ASP A 299 -9.26 9.69 -28.09
CA ASP A 299 -9.87 9.10 -29.29
C ASP A 299 -10.45 7.72 -28.99
N LYS A 300 -9.93 7.00 -27.97
CA LYS A 300 -10.48 5.75 -27.45
C LYS A 300 -11.50 5.93 -26.31
N ARG A 301 -11.86 7.17 -25.97
CA ARG A 301 -12.77 7.53 -24.86
C ARG A 301 -12.22 7.17 -23.47
N VAL A 302 -10.91 7.16 -23.32
CA VAL A 302 -10.21 7.01 -22.05
C VAL A 302 -9.53 8.33 -21.70
N GLU A 303 -9.66 8.78 -20.46
CA GLU A 303 -8.99 9.96 -19.97
C GLU A 303 -7.57 9.60 -19.50
N LEU A 304 -6.56 10.27 -20.07
CA LEU A 304 -5.19 10.22 -19.56
C LEU A 304 -4.97 11.39 -18.59
N ILE A 305 -4.63 11.07 -17.34
CA ILE A 305 -4.30 12.03 -16.29
C ILE A 305 -2.81 11.91 -15.97
N LEU A 306 -2.11 13.04 -15.94
CA LEU A 306 -0.71 13.12 -15.54
C LEU A 306 -0.66 13.81 -14.17
N LEU A 307 -0.17 13.12 -13.14
CA LEU A 307 -0.08 13.63 -11.78
C LEU A 307 1.37 13.77 -11.35
N GLN A 308 1.66 14.89 -10.70
CA GLN A 308 2.89 15.09 -9.95
C GLN A 308 2.70 14.61 -8.51
N ASP A 309 3.66 13.88 -7.96
CA ASP A 309 3.67 13.52 -6.55
C ASP A 309 3.67 14.77 -5.67
N ALA A 310 2.69 14.87 -4.77
CA ALA A 310 2.60 15.99 -3.84
C ALA A 310 3.75 16.03 -2.81
N TYR A 311 4.55 14.96 -2.70
CA TYR A 311 5.54 14.75 -1.65
C TYR A 311 6.98 15.13 -2.03
N ALA A 312 7.25 15.54 -3.28
CA ALA A 312 8.61 15.80 -3.77
C ALA A 312 9.34 17.01 -3.15
N HIS A 313 8.70 17.76 -2.24
CA HIS A 313 9.27 19.01 -1.69
C HIS A 313 9.78 18.97 -0.25
N GLN A 314 9.76 17.82 0.45
CA GLN A 314 10.21 17.76 1.86
C GLN A 314 11.59 17.14 2.09
N ASN A 315 12.15 16.38 1.15
CA ASN A 315 13.43 15.68 1.36
C ASN A 315 14.67 16.36 0.73
N SER A 316 14.53 17.54 0.10
CA SER A 316 15.66 18.27 -0.48
C SER A 316 16.32 19.28 0.46
N ILE A 317 16.05 19.22 1.76
CA ILE A 317 16.65 20.11 2.78
C ILE A 317 17.39 19.27 3.83
N THR A 318 18.34 18.45 3.41
CA THR A 318 19.49 18.01 4.24
C THR A 318 20.44 17.19 3.37
N GLU A 319 21.27 17.87 2.59
CA GLU A 319 22.63 17.42 2.26
C GLU A 319 23.60 18.60 2.49
#